data_AF-A0A1S0Z5T1-F1
#
_entry.id   AF-A0A1S0Z5T1-F1
#
_cell.length_a   1.000
_cell.length_b   1.000
_cell.length_c   1.000
_cell.angle_alpha   90.00
_cell.angle_beta   90.00
_cell.angle_gamma   90.00
#
_symmetry.space_group_name_H-M   'P 1'
#
loop_
_entity.id
_entity.type
_entity.pdbx_description
1 polymer ?
#
loop_
_entity_poly.entity_id
_entity_poly.type
_entity_poly.pdbx_seq_one_letter_code
_entity_poly.pdbx_strand_id
1 'polypeptide(L)'
;MAPVEQRLLHTSLLTEGYTQPVGVAQAGQGYSVVDGYHRMQLGKHKPRLRERLKGYLPVVLVHQESGGDAERRAATVRHNRARGQNAVTAMSDLVRDMARLGWEDGRIAKELGMDAGEVLRLKQISGLAELFGDETFSQAWTVE
;
A
#
# COMPACT_ATOMS: atom_id res chain seq x y z
N MET A 1 -9.29 10.58 1.93
CA MET A 1 -8.57 11.81 2.30
C MET A 1 -9.58 12.81 2.81
N ALA A 2 -9.33 13.40 3.98
CA ALA A 2 -10.19 14.38 4.61
C ALA A 2 -10.22 15.70 3.80
N PRO A 3 -11.28 16.53 3.91
CA PRO A 3 -11.41 17.77 3.14
C PRO A 3 -10.25 18.76 3.34
N VAL A 4 -9.67 18.82 4.54
CA VAL A 4 -8.51 19.67 4.86
C VAL A 4 -7.27 19.21 4.08
N GLU A 5 -6.96 17.93 4.14
CA GLU A 5 -5.84 17.30 3.44
C GLU A 5 -5.94 17.52 1.92
N GLN A 6 -7.15 17.42 1.37
CA GLN A 6 -7.39 17.69 -0.06
C GLN A 6 -7.08 19.13 -0.46
N ARG A 7 -7.44 20.10 0.39
CA ARG A 7 -7.14 21.51 0.14
C ARG A 7 -5.64 21.78 0.22
N LEU A 8 -4.96 21.24 1.22
CA LEU A 8 -3.51 21.38 1.36
C LEU A 8 -2.78 20.77 0.14
N LEU A 9 -3.19 19.58 -0.29
CA LEU A 9 -2.62 18.94 -1.48
C LEU A 9 -2.85 19.79 -2.74
N HIS A 10 -4.05 20.33 -2.93
CA HIS A 10 -4.36 21.19 -4.07
C HIS A 10 -3.50 22.47 -4.07
N THR A 11 -3.36 23.13 -2.92
CA THR A 11 -2.49 24.31 -2.77
C THR A 11 -1.06 23.95 -3.11
N SER A 12 -0.55 22.83 -2.60
CA SER A 12 0.82 22.42 -2.87
C SER A 12 1.06 22.13 -4.36
N LEU A 13 0.15 21.39 -5.02
CA LEU A 13 0.25 21.14 -6.46
C LEU A 13 0.23 22.42 -7.31
N LEU A 14 -0.42 23.48 -6.84
CA LEU A 14 -0.44 24.78 -7.53
C LEU A 14 0.84 25.59 -7.33
N THR A 15 1.41 25.53 -6.13
CA THR A 15 2.53 26.38 -5.69
C THR A 15 3.87 25.72 -5.98
N GLU A 16 4.12 24.50 -5.50
CA GLU A 16 5.37 23.78 -5.74
C GLU A 16 5.28 22.80 -6.93
N GLY A 17 4.07 22.42 -7.36
CA GLY A 17 3.89 21.41 -8.40
C GLY A 17 3.94 19.99 -7.85
N TYR A 18 4.27 19.03 -8.71
CA TYR A 18 4.38 17.62 -8.31
C TYR A 18 5.77 17.37 -7.73
N THR A 19 5.86 17.31 -6.41
CA THR A 19 7.08 16.87 -5.70
C THR A 19 7.28 15.36 -5.77
N GLN A 20 6.20 14.61 -6.03
CA GLN A 20 6.23 13.17 -6.29
C GLN A 20 5.31 12.85 -7.49
N PRO A 21 5.78 12.05 -8.46
CA PRO A 21 4.97 11.64 -9.60
C PRO A 21 3.82 10.70 -9.17
N VAL A 22 2.88 10.48 -10.09
CA VAL A 22 1.83 9.45 -9.94
C VAL A 22 2.44 8.11 -10.32
N GLY A 23 2.34 7.12 -9.43
CA GLY A 23 2.80 5.76 -9.72
C GLY A 23 1.78 5.05 -10.59
N VAL A 24 2.22 4.51 -11.72
CA VAL A 24 1.36 3.77 -12.65
C VAL A 24 1.94 2.40 -12.99
N ALA A 25 1.08 1.44 -13.27
CA ALA A 25 1.44 0.14 -13.83
C ALA A 25 0.83 -0.03 -15.22
N GLN A 26 1.50 -0.77 -16.11
CA GLN A 26 0.96 -1.09 -17.44
C GLN A 26 -0.33 -1.91 -17.28
N ALA A 27 -1.40 -1.51 -17.98
CA ALA A 27 -2.68 -2.19 -18.00
C ALA A 27 -3.23 -2.21 -19.43
N GLY A 28 -3.03 -3.32 -20.14
CA GLY A 28 -3.37 -3.43 -21.56
C GLY A 28 -2.68 -2.35 -22.39
N GLN A 29 -3.48 -1.59 -23.15
CA GLN A 29 -3.03 -0.47 -23.98
C GLN A 29 -2.84 0.85 -23.20
N GLY A 30 -3.05 0.85 -21.88
CA GLY A 30 -2.99 2.05 -21.05
C GLY A 30 -2.28 1.81 -19.71
N TYR A 31 -2.62 2.66 -18.73
CA TYR A 31 -2.00 2.68 -17.42
C TYR A 31 -3.05 2.64 -16.32
N SER A 32 -2.78 1.88 -15.26
CA SER A 32 -3.56 1.87 -14.02
C SER A 32 -2.79 2.59 -12.92
N VAL A 33 -3.46 3.43 -12.14
CA VAL A 33 -2.83 4.15 -11.02
C VAL A 33 -2.68 3.22 -9.84
N VAL A 34 -1.45 3.09 -9.35
CA VAL A 34 -1.10 2.29 -8.16
C VAL A 34 -0.77 3.17 -6.95
N ASP A 35 -0.28 4.39 -7.19
CA ASP A 35 0.01 5.38 -6.15
C ASP A 35 -0.28 6.80 -6.64
N GLY A 36 -0.67 7.70 -5.73
CA GLY A 36 -0.94 9.10 -6.05
C GLY A 36 -2.32 9.35 -6.63
N TYR A 37 -3.32 8.51 -6.30
CA TYR A 37 -4.71 8.65 -6.78
C TYR A 37 -5.25 10.08 -6.60
N HIS A 38 -5.13 10.66 -5.40
CA HIS A 38 -5.62 12.01 -5.14
C HIS A 38 -4.86 13.10 -5.92
N ARG A 39 -3.55 12.92 -6.19
CA ARG A 39 -2.78 13.82 -7.04
C ARG A 39 -3.31 13.79 -8.47
N MET A 40 -3.47 12.58 -9.04
CA MET A 40 -4.07 12.39 -10.36
C MET A 40 -5.46 13.04 -10.45
N GLN A 41 -6.34 12.81 -9.46
CA GLN A 41 -7.70 13.35 -9.46
C GLN A 41 -7.71 14.88 -9.48
N LEU A 42 -6.86 15.53 -8.67
CA LEU A 42 -6.75 16.98 -8.64
C LEU A 42 -6.17 17.53 -9.95
N GLY A 43 -5.09 16.94 -10.47
CA GLY A 43 -4.50 17.38 -11.74
C GLY A 43 -5.43 17.24 -12.94
N LYS A 44 -6.27 16.20 -12.96
CA LYS A 44 -7.23 15.94 -14.04
C LYS A 44 -8.44 16.87 -14.00
N HIS A 45 -8.99 17.14 -12.82
CA HIS A 45 -10.30 17.79 -12.68
C HIS A 45 -10.26 19.25 -12.25
N LYS A 46 -9.11 19.79 -11.79
CA LYS A 46 -8.99 21.20 -11.41
C LYS A 46 -8.47 22.03 -12.59
N PRO A 47 -9.25 23.00 -13.12
CA PRO A 47 -8.88 23.74 -14.33
C PRO A 47 -7.52 24.42 -14.27
N ARG A 48 -7.21 25.10 -13.14
CA ARG A 48 -5.92 25.77 -12.94
C ARG A 48 -4.73 24.80 -12.96
N LEU A 49 -4.89 23.62 -12.38
CA LEU A 49 -3.86 22.58 -12.43
C LEU A 49 -3.73 22.03 -13.84
N ARG A 50 -4.85 21.75 -14.53
CA ARG A 50 -4.83 21.23 -15.90
C ARG A 50 -4.13 22.19 -16.86
N GLU A 51 -4.38 23.49 -16.72
CA GLU A 51 -3.71 24.55 -17.48
C GLU A 51 -2.21 24.59 -17.19
N ARG A 52 -1.82 24.64 -15.91
CA ARG A 52 -0.40 24.63 -15.49
C ARG A 52 0.35 23.39 -16.01
N LEU A 53 -0.29 22.23 -15.99
CA LEU A 53 0.27 20.97 -16.45
C LEU A 53 0.13 20.75 -17.97
N LYS A 54 -0.47 21.69 -18.70
CA LYS A 54 -0.74 21.60 -20.14
C LYS A 54 -1.54 20.34 -20.53
N GLY A 55 -2.39 19.86 -19.62
CA GLY A 55 -3.17 18.63 -19.79
C GLY A 55 -2.42 17.32 -19.52
N TYR A 56 -1.15 17.37 -19.13
CA TYR A 56 -0.35 16.18 -18.81
C TYR A 56 -0.28 15.89 -17.31
N LEU A 57 0.16 14.69 -16.94
CA LEU A 57 0.44 14.29 -15.57
C LEU A 57 1.83 13.66 -15.50
N PRO A 58 2.69 14.04 -14.54
CA PRO A 58 3.96 13.37 -14.34
C PRO A 58 3.71 12.00 -13.72
N VAL A 59 4.19 10.95 -14.40
CA VAL A 59 4.01 9.56 -13.99
C VAL A 59 5.36 8.84 -13.88
N VAL A 60 5.43 7.84 -13.01
CA VAL A 60 6.51 6.85 -12.96
C VAL A 60 5.89 5.49 -13.21
N LEU A 61 6.44 4.78 -14.21
CA LEU A 61 6.08 3.40 -14.48
C LEU A 61 6.73 2.51 -13.42
N VAL A 62 5.89 1.84 -12.64
CA VAL A 62 6.30 0.80 -11.71
C VAL A 62 6.40 -0.49 -12.53
N HIS A 63 7.62 -0.96 -12.76
CA HIS A 63 7.85 -2.21 -13.46
C HIS A 63 7.20 -3.37 -12.69
N GLN A 64 6.46 -4.20 -13.44
CA GLN A 64 5.93 -5.44 -12.91
C GLN A 64 7.07 -6.43 -12.85
N GLU A 65 7.68 -6.62 -11.68
CA GLU A 65 8.32 -7.89 -11.41
C GLU A 65 7.22 -8.96 -11.38
N SER A 66 7.54 -10.16 -11.88
CA SER A 66 6.66 -11.24 -12.33
C SER A 66 5.67 -11.84 -11.31
N GLY A 67 5.32 -11.12 -10.23
CA GLY A 67 4.41 -11.56 -9.19
C GLY A 67 2.94 -11.19 -9.43
N GLY A 68 2.05 -11.96 -8.82
CA GLY A 68 0.60 -11.79 -8.91
C GLY A 68 0.09 -10.54 -8.20
N ASP A 69 -1.22 -10.45 -7.97
CA ASP A 69 -1.87 -9.31 -7.30
C ASP A 69 -1.29 -8.99 -5.90
N ALA A 70 -0.77 -10.00 -5.22
CA ALA A 70 -0.19 -9.84 -3.90
C ALA A 70 1.19 -9.20 -3.89
N GLU A 71 2.13 -9.64 -4.74
CA GLU A 71 3.41 -8.93 -4.89
C GLU A 71 3.18 -7.45 -5.21
N ARG A 72 2.17 -7.13 -6.04
CA ARG A 72 1.79 -5.74 -6.35
C ARG A 72 1.36 -4.96 -5.11
N ARG A 73 0.48 -5.55 -4.30
CA ARG A 73 0.00 -4.96 -3.05
C ARG A 73 1.12 -4.79 -2.04
N ALA A 74 1.96 -5.81 -1.85
CA ALA A 74 3.12 -5.77 -0.95
C ALA A 74 4.12 -4.68 -1.35
N ALA A 75 4.47 -4.56 -2.63
CA ALA A 75 5.39 -3.52 -3.11
C ALA A 75 4.85 -2.10 -2.87
N THR A 76 3.56 -1.87 -3.11
CA THR A 76 2.91 -0.58 -2.88
C THR A 76 2.93 -0.21 -1.38
N VAL A 77 2.69 -1.19 -0.52
CA VAL A 77 2.70 -1.01 0.94
C VAL A 77 4.10 -0.77 1.46
N ARG A 78 5.09 -1.53 0.98
CA ARG A 78 6.51 -1.31 1.28
C ARG A 78 6.90 0.13 0.97
N HIS A 79 6.47 0.65 -0.19
CA HIS A 79 6.77 2.01 -0.63
C HIS A 79 6.05 3.09 0.18
N ASN A 80 4.78 2.87 0.51
CA ASN A 80 4.00 3.80 1.33
C ASN A 80 4.48 3.84 2.78
N ARG A 81 4.84 2.68 3.36
CA ARG A 81 5.41 2.55 4.70
C ARG A 81 6.81 3.16 4.79
N ALA A 82 7.66 2.95 3.78
CA ALA A 82 8.97 3.61 3.70
C ALA A 82 8.85 5.15 3.66
N ARG A 83 7.71 5.68 3.18
CA ARG A 83 7.38 7.12 3.15
C ARG A 83 6.60 7.60 4.39
N GLY A 84 6.37 6.74 5.38
CA GLY A 84 5.71 7.09 6.64
C GLY A 84 4.18 7.23 6.58
N GLN A 85 3.53 6.80 5.50
CA GLN A 85 2.06 6.83 5.38
C GLN A 85 1.49 5.44 5.68
N ASN A 86 0.81 5.25 6.82
CA ASN A 86 0.07 4.02 7.10
C ASN A 86 -1.21 4.25 7.90
N ALA A 87 -2.34 3.82 7.33
CA ALA A 87 -3.56 3.52 8.07
C ALA A 87 -3.51 2.05 8.50
N VAL A 88 -3.50 1.80 9.81
CA VAL A 88 -3.37 0.48 10.45
C VAL A 88 -4.39 -0.55 9.92
N THR A 89 -5.58 -0.10 9.51
CA THR A 89 -6.67 -0.96 9.05
C THR A 89 -6.37 -1.70 7.72
N ALA A 90 -5.51 -1.16 6.86
CA ALA A 90 -5.14 -1.82 5.60
C ALA A 90 -4.16 -3.00 5.80
N MET A 91 -3.43 -3.02 6.92
CA MET A 91 -2.33 -3.95 7.14
C MET A 91 -2.82 -5.38 7.43
N SER A 92 -3.91 -5.51 8.19
CA SER A 92 -4.52 -6.81 8.50
C SER A 92 -5.03 -7.53 7.25
N ASP A 93 -5.65 -6.80 6.33
CA ASP A 93 -6.16 -7.35 5.08
C ASP A 93 -5.02 -7.81 4.17
N LEU A 94 -3.92 -7.06 4.15
CA LEU A 94 -2.72 -7.42 3.40
C LEU A 94 -2.05 -8.68 3.94
N VAL A 95 -1.83 -8.76 5.27
CA VAL A 95 -1.28 -9.97 5.90
C VAL A 95 -2.14 -11.18 5.56
N ARG A 96 -3.47 -11.03 5.60
CA ARG A 96 -4.40 -12.09 5.21
C ARG A 96 -4.27 -12.51 3.75
N ASP A 97 -4.23 -11.55 2.83
CA ASP A 97 -4.10 -11.82 1.40
C ASP A 97 -2.77 -12.54 1.09
N MET A 98 -1.65 -12.09 1.67
CA MET A 98 -0.33 -12.74 1.49
C MET A 98 -0.32 -14.16 2.05
N ALA A 99 -0.88 -14.36 3.25
CA ALA A 99 -0.88 -15.67 3.89
C ALA A 99 -1.75 -16.68 3.12
N ARG A 100 -2.89 -16.25 2.56
CA ARG A 100 -3.73 -17.08 1.66
C ARG A 100 -3.05 -17.48 0.36
N LEU A 101 -1.99 -16.78 -0.03
CA LEU A 101 -1.16 -17.11 -1.19
C LEU A 101 0.07 -17.95 -0.83
N GLY A 102 0.12 -18.47 0.41
CA GLY A 102 1.18 -19.37 0.87
C GLY A 102 2.50 -18.67 1.16
N TRP A 103 2.49 -17.37 1.47
CA TRP A 103 3.71 -16.69 1.90
C TRP A 103 4.00 -17.01 3.37
N GLU A 104 5.25 -17.41 3.64
CA GLU A 104 5.78 -17.57 4.99
C GLU A 104 5.83 -16.26 5.77
N ASP A 105 5.67 -16.33 7.08
CA ASP A 105 5.56 -15.14 7.95
C ASP A 105 6.81 -14.28 7.94
N GLY A 106 7.99 -14.91 7.84
CA GLY A 106 9.25 -14.18 7.68
C GLY A 106 9.30 -13.37 6.38
N ARG A 107 8.68 -13.87 5.30
CA ARG A 107 8.56 -13.14 4.04
C ARG A 107 7.57 -11.98 4.19
N ILE A 108 6.40 -12.21 4.77
CA ILE A 108 5.39 -11.17 5.01
C ILE A 108 5.96 -10.04 5.88
N ALA A 109 6.66 -10.39 6.97
CA ALA A 109 7.30 -9.45 7.89
C ALA A 109 8.32 -8.57 7.17
N LYS A 110 9.24 -9.19 6.40
CA LYS A 110 10.24 -8.47 5.61
C LYS A 110 9.60 -7.52 4.59
N GLU A 111 8.57 -8.00 3.89
CA GLU A 111 7.97 -7.27 2.77
C GLU A 111 7.07 -6.13 3.20
N LEU A 112 6.41 -6.27 4.35
CA LEU A 112 5.55 -5.25 4.95
C LEU A 112 6.27 -4.39 5.98
N GLY A 113 7.57 -4.62 6.23
CA GLY A 113 8.37 -3.85 7.20
C GLY A 113 7.87 -4.00 8.64
N MET A 114 7.51 -5.22 9.02
CA MET A 114 6.89 -5.60 10.28
C MET A 114 7.79 -6.59 11.03
N ASP A 115 7.64 -6.67 12.35
CA ASP A 115 8.21 -7.79 13.11
C ASP A 115 7.31 -9.04 13.00
N ALA A 116 7.89 -10.22 13.22
CA ALA A 116 7.16 -11.49 13.11
C ALA A 116 5.99 -11.57 14.10
N GLY A 117 6.11 -10.98 15.29
CA GLY A 117 5.03 -10.91 16.27
C GLY A 117 3.91 -9.95 15.88
N GLU A 118 4.19 -8.89 15.11
CA GLU A 118 3.18 -8.01 14.50
C GLU A 118 2.35 -8.78 13.45
N VAL A 119 3.00 -9.59 12.62
CA VAL A 119 2.32 -10.46 11.63
C VAL A 119 1.41 -11.48 12.33
N LEU A 120 1.93 -12.16 13.36
CA LEU A 120 1.17 -13.16 14.12
C LEU A 120 -0.09 -12.56 14.76
N ARG A 121 0.06 -11.40 15.41
CA ARG A 121 -1.07 -10.68 16.03
C ARG A 121 -2.13 -10.31 15.00
N LEU A 122 -1.74 -9.83 13.82
CA LEU A 122 -2.69 -9.48 12.76
C LEU A 122 -3.40 -10.70 12.17
N LYS A 123 -2.72 -11.84 12.01
CA LYS A 123 -3.36 -13.09 11.62
C LYS A 123 -4.45 -13.50 12.61
N GLN A 124 -4.15 -13.44 13.92
CA GLN A 124 -5.10 -13.75 14.99
C GLN A 124 -6.32 -12.82 14.98
N ILE A 125 -6.11 -11.51 14.84
CA ILE A 125 -7.20 -10.52 14.77
C ILE A 125 -8.05 -10.70 13.51
N SER A 126 -7.45 -11.09 12.38
CA SER A 126 -8.13 -11.24 11.10
C SER A 126 -8.96 -12.53 10.94
N GLY A 127 -8.98 -13.40 11.97
CA GLY A 127 -9.77 -14.63 11.96
C GLY A 127 -9.19 -15.75 11.09
N LEU A 128 -7.89 -15.71 10.80
CA LEU A 128 -7.18 -16.79 10.06
C LEU A 128 -6.88 -18.00 10.97
N ALA A 129 -7.82 -18.42 11.81
CA ALA A 129 -7.67 -19.58 12.70
C ALA A 129 -7.28 -20.85 11.92
N GLU A 130 -7.78 -20.99 10.69
CA GLU A 130 -7.50 -22.10 9.78
C GLU A 130 -6.02 -22.19 9.35
N LEU A 131 -5.26 -21.08 9.36
CA LEU A 131 -3.84 -21.07 9.03
C LEU A 131 -2.93 -21.53 10.18
N PHE A 132 -3.48 -21.70 11.38
CA PHE A 132 -2.75 -22.18 12.56
C PHE A 132 -2.90 -23.69 12.77
N GLY A 133 -3.44 -24.42 11.78
CA GLY A 133 -3.67 -25.87 11.88
C GLY A 133 -2.41 -26.69 12.18
N ASP A 134 -1.24 -26.19 11.79
CA ASP A 134 0.06 -26.86 11.95
C ASP A 134 0.99 -26.20 12.98
N GLU A 135 0.56 -25.15 13.68
CA GLU A 135 1.41 -24.49 14.67
C GLU A 135 1.36 -25.21 16.03
N THR A 136 2.54 -25.59 16.52
CA THR A 136 2.71 -26.15 17.86
C THR A 136 2.70 -25.01 18.87
N PHE A 137 1.56 -24.78 19.53
CA PHE A 137 1.47 -23.80 20.60
C PHE A 137 2.42 -24.18 21.75
N SER A 138 3.28 -23.25 22.17
CA SER A 138 4.02 -23.42 23.42
C SER A 138 3.04 -23.35 24.58
N GLN A 139 3.16 -24.26 25.56
CA GLN A 139 2.37 -24.17 26.79
C GLN A 139 2.80 -22.93 27.60
N ALA A 140 2.10 -21.82 27.41
CA ALA A 140 2.27 -20.65 28.25
C ALA A 140 1.42 -20.82 29.50
N TRP A 141 2.07 -21.32 30.57
CA TRP A 141 1.92 -21.01 31.99
C TRP A 141 2.35 -22.22 32.82
N THR A 142 3.57 -22.19 33.36
CA THR A 142 3.90 -22.95 34.58
C THR A 142 3.71 -21.99 35.74
N VAL A 143 2.61 -22.17 36.47
CA VAL A 143 2.46 -21.60 37.81
C VAL A 143 3.35 -22.47 38.71
N GLU A 144 4.42 -21.90 39.27
CA GLU A 144 4.96 -22.38 40.55
C GLU A 144 4.20 -21.72 41.70
#